data_AF-A0A920F2E7-F1
#
_entry.id   AF-A0A920F2E7-F1
#
_cell.length_a   1.000
_cell.length_b   1.000
_cell.length_c   1.000
_cell.angle_alpha   90.00
_cell.angle_beta   90.00
_cell.angle_gamma   90.00
#
_symmetry.space_group_name_H-M   'P 1'
#
loop_
_entity.id
_entity.type
_entity.pdbx_description
1 polymer ?
#
loop_
_entity_poly.entity_id
_entity_poly.type
_entity_poly.pdbx_seq_one_letter_code
_entity_poly.pdbx_strand_id
1 'polypeptide(L)'
;MTGDVSAEVIATDYDGIIKEGEALAKLHAQIVVKVPMIKDGIKAIRYFSDKGIKTNCTLVFSAGQALLAAKAGATYVSPFIGRLDDISSDGLNLIDEIRLIYDNYNFNTQILAASVRHTMHVLDCAKIGADVMTGPLSAIVGLLKHPLTDSGLAKFLEDHKKGN
;
A
#
# COMPACT_ATOMS: atom_id res chain seq x y z
N MET A 1 -3.74 10.94 -15.89
CA MET A 1 -3.37 9.78 -15.06
C MET A 1 -4.65 9.07 -14.66
N THR A 2 -4.70 7.73 -14.72
CA THR A 2 -5.93 6.93 -14.55
C THR A 2 -5.98 6.14 -13.23
N GLY A 3 -5.08 6.39 -12.27
CA GLY A 3 -4.98 5.63 -11.01
C GLY A 3 -5.67 6.28 -9.82
N ASP A 4 -5.92 5.48 -8.78
CA ASP A 4 -6.44 5.94 -7.49
C ASP A 4 -5.41 6.81 -6.75
N VAL A 5 -5.89 7.86 -6.08
CA VAL A 5 -5.08 8.81 -5.30
C VAL A 5 -5.59 8.83 -3.87
N SER A 6 -4.75 8.39 -2.92
CA SER A 6 -5.08 8.45 -1.50
C SER A 6 -4.92 9.86 -0.94
N ALA A 7 -6.00 10.44 -0.39
CA ALA A 7 -5.98 11.74 0.29
C ALA A 7 -6.42 11.57 1.75
N GLU A 8 -5.66 12.12 2.68
CA GLU A 8 -5.79 11.85 4.13
C GLU A 8 -6.64 12.88 4.86
N VAL A 9 -7.51 12.38 5.74
CA VAL A 9 -8.20 13.22 6.74
C VAL A 9 -7.24 13.57 7.88
N ILE A 10 -7.44 14.74 8.48
CA ILE A 10 -6.65 15.22 9.62
C ILE A 10 -7.43 15.04 10.93
N ALA A 11 -8.76 15.09 10.87
CA ALA A 11 -9.61 14.86 12.03
C ALA A 11 -9.41 13.47 12.67
N THR A 12 -9.63 13.39 13.98
CA THR A 12 -9.46 12.17 14.77
C THR A 12 -10.74 11.70 15.46
N ASP A 13 -11.79 12.53 15.45
CA ASP A 13 -13.14 12.18 15.89
C ASP A 13 -14.03 11.78 14.69
N TYR A 14 -15.06 10.99 14.97
CA TYR A 14 -15.94 10.44 13.94
C TYR A 14 -16.56 11.53 13.04
N ASP A 15 -17.15 12.58 13.61
CA ASP A 15 -17.87 13.59 12.83
C ASP A 15 -16.92 14.41 11.94
N GLY A 16 -15.75 14.75 12.46
CA GLY A 16 -14.68 15.41 11.71
C GLY A 16 -14.18 14.55 10.54
N ILE A 17 -13.89 13.27 10.78
CA ILE A 17 -13.43 12.35 9.73
C ILE A 17 -14.46 12.25 8.60
N ILE A 18 -15.75 12.15 8.93
CA ILE A 18 -16.84 12.05 7.95
C ILE A 18 -16.89 13.31 7.10
N LYS A 19 -16.89 14.48 7.73
CA LYS A 19 -16.96 15.78 7.05
C LYS A 19 -15.79 15.97 6.08
N GLU A 20 -14.57 15.71 6.53
CA GLU A 20 -13.37 15.85 5.70
C GLU A 20 -13.34 14.80 4.58
N GLY A 21 -13.65 13.54 4.89
CA GLY A 21 -13.66 12.45 3.91
C GLY A 21 -14.69 12.65 2.80
N GLU A 22 -15.90 13.13 3.12
CA GLU A 22 -16.89 13.46 2.09
C GLU A 22 -16.46 14.66 1.22
N ALA A 23 -15.78 15.65 1.81
CA ALA A 23 -15.24 16.77 1.05
C ALA A 23 -14.15 16.30 0.08
N LEU A 24 -13.23 15.44 0.54
CA LEU A 24 -12.17 14.86 -0.29
C LEU A 24 -12.75 14.01 -1.43
N ALA A 25 -13.71 13.13 -1.13
CA ALA A 25 -14.31 12.23 -2.12
C ALA A 25 -15.03 12.99 -3.26
N LYS A 26 -15.54 14.21 -2.99
CA LYS A 26 -16.17 15.07 -4.00
C LYS A 26 -15.18 15.72 -4.96
N LEU A 27 -13.89 15.79 -4.63
CA LEU A 27 -12.90 16.44 -5.48
C LEU A 27 -12.70 15.70 -6.80
N HIS A 28 -12.68 14.37 -6.76
CA HIS A 28 -12.50 13.54 -7.96
C HIS A 28 -12.86 12.08 -7.69
N ALA A 29 -13.35 11.35 -8.71
CA ALA A 29 -13.74 9.94 -8.59
C ALA A 29 -12.58 8.98 -8.29
N GLN A 30 -11.33 9.43 -8.46
CA GLN A 30 -10.12 8.66 -8.13
C GLN A 30 -9.68 8.82 -6.68
N ILE A 31 -10.32 9.71 -5.91
CA ILE A 31 -9.93 9.92 -4.52
C ILE A 31 -10.31 8.70 -3.69
N VAL A 32 -9.32 8.21 -2.96
CA VAL A 32 -9.48 7.21 -1.90
C VAL A 32 -9.26 7.94 -0.57
N VAL A 33 -10.27 7.96 0.29
CA VAL A 33 -10.18 8.65 1.58
C VAL A 33 -9.30 7.83 2.50
N LYS A 34 -8.12 8.36 2.83
CA LYS A 34 -7.18 7.71 3.75
C LYS A 34 -7.58 8.05 5.19
N VAL A 35 -7.84 7.01 5.98
CA VAL A 35 -8.39 7.09 7.34
C VAL A 35 -7.46 6.35 8.31
N PRO A 36 -7.05 6.93 9.45
CA PRO A 36 -6.15 6.27 10.38
C PRO A 36 -6.83 5.09 11.11
N MET A 37 -6.03 4.07 11.46
CA MET A 37 -6.42 2.94 12.29
C MET A 37 -6.68 3.37 13.75
N ILE A 38 -7.87 3.92 13.99
CA ILE A 38 -8.40 4.28 15.32
C ILE A 38 -9.88 3.90 15.39
N LYS A 39 -10.46 3.86 16.60
CA LYS A 39 -11.86 3.48 16.82
C LYS A 39 -12.85 4.24 15.93
N ASP A 40 -12.74 5.57 15.91
CA ASP A 40 -13.63 6.40 15.09
C ASP A 40 -13.30 6.32 13.60
N GLY A 41 -12.04 6.04 13.24
CA GLY A 41 -11.62 5.74 11.87
C GLY A 41 -12.28 4.46 11.33
N ILE A 42 -12.32 3.39 12.11
CA ILE A 42 -13.01 2.15 11.75
C ILE A 42 -14.51 2.38 11.56
N LYS A 43 -15.15 3.13 12.46
CA LYS A 43 -16.56 3.52 12.30
C LYS A 43 -16.77 4.33 11.02
N ALA A 44 -15.88 5.28 10.73
CA ALA A 44 -15.97 6.10 9.53
C ALA A 44 -15.75 5.29 8.24
N ILE A 45 -14.81 4.34 8.23
CA ILE A 45 -14.62 3.41 7.11
C ILE A 45 -15.92 2.68 6.80
N ARG A 46 -16.63 2.20 7.84
CA ARG A 46 -17.93 1.54 7.64
C ARG A 46 -18.94 2.46 6.98
N TYR A 47 -19.07 3.69 7.47
CA TYR A 47 -19.94 4.70 6.86
C TYR A 47 -19.60 4.97 5.39
N PHE A 48 -18.32 5.16 5.08
CA PHE A 48 -17.88 5.43 3.72
C PHE A 48 -18.13 4.23 2.79
N SER A 49 -17.88 3.01 3.26
CA SER A 49 -18.16 1.78 2.54
C SER A 49 -19.66 1.65 2.22
N ASP A 50 -20.54 1.94 3.17
CA ASP A 50 -22.00 1.90 2.95
C ASP A 50 -22.47 2.93 1.91
N LYS A 51 -21.66 3.97 1.65
CA LYS A 51 -21.90 4.98 0.61
C LYS A 51 -21.12 4.74 -0.69
N GLY A 52 -20.36 3.66 -0.80
CA GLY A 52 -19.51 3.38 -1.96
C GLY A 52 -18.31 4.32 -2.11
N ILE A 53 -17.92 5.04 -1.05
CA ILE A 53 -16.72 5.88 -1.03
C ILE A 53 -15.51 4.99 -0.72
N LYS A 54 -14.53 4.99 -1.62
CA LYS A 54 -13.29 4.21 -1.44
C LYS A 54 -12.49 4.72 -0.25
N THR A 55 -11.97 3.79 0.54
CA THR A 55 -11.16 4.12 1.73
C THR A 55 -9.84 3.36 1.77
N ASN A 56 -8.83 4.00 2.35
CA ASN A 56 -7.53 3.40 2.64
C ASN A 56 -7.25 3.50 4.14
N CYS A 57 -7.30 2.38 4.85
CA CYS A 57 -6.98 2.37 6.26
C CYS A 57 -5.47 2.41 6.48
N THR A 58 -4.95 3.49 7.06
CA THR A 58 -3.51 3.75 7.24
C THR A 58 -3.06 3.56 8.69
N LEU A 59 -1.74 3.58 8.93
CA LEU A 59 -1.12 3.36 10.23
C LEU A 59 -1.46 1.98 10.83
N VAL A 60 -1.43 0.94 10.00
CA VAL A 60 -1.65 -0.44 10.40
C VAL A 60 -0.31 -1.12 10.70
N PHE A 61 -0.22 -1.77 11.86
CA PHE A 61 0.99 -2.40 12.40
C PHE A 61 0.74 -3.81 12.93
N SER A 62 -0.47 -4.35 12.79
CA SER A 62 -0.78 -5.73 13.17
C SER A 62 -1.88 -6.36 12.30
N ALA A 63 -1.86 -7.69 12.21
CA ALA A 63 -2.87 -8.45 11.47
C ALA A 63 -4.29 -8.24 12.03
N GLY A 64 -4.43 -8.11 13.35
CA GLY A 64 -5.71 -7.81 13.99
C GLY A 64 -6.30 -6.46 13.60
N GLN A 65 -5.44 -5.43 13.44
CA GLN A 65 -5.85 -4.14 12.90
C GLN A 65 -6.31 -4.28 11.44
N ALA A 66 -5.55 -4.98 10.60
CA ALA A 66 -5.93 -5.20 9.20
C ALA A 66 -7.26 -5.96 9.07
N LEU A 67 -7.52 -6.93 9.95
CA LEU A 67 -8.79 -7.66 10.01
C LEU A 67 -9.97 -6.73 10.32
N LEU A 68 -9.81 -5.79 11.26
CA LEU A 68 -10.85 -4.80 11.58
C LEU A 68 -11.13 -3.87 10.40
N ALA A 69 -10.10 -3.38 9.72
CA ALA A 69 -10.25 -2.55 8.52
C ALA A 69 -11.04 -3.28 7.41
N ALA A 70 -10.68 -4.53 7.12
CA ALA A 70 -11.39 -5.32 6.12
C ALA A 70 -12.85 -5.57 6.50
N LYS A 71 -13.13 -5.93 7.75
CA LYS A 71 -14.51 -6.12 8.24
C LYS A 71 -15.34 -4.83 8.21
N ALA A 72 -14.71 -3.67 8.32
CA ALA A 72 -15.38 -2.39 8.16
C ALA A 72 -15.67 -2.03 6.69
N GLY A 73 -15.11 -2.76 5.73
CA GLY A 73 -15.31 -2.52 4.29
C GLY A 73 -14.26 -1.60 3.66
N ALA A 74 -13.04 -1.54 4.23
CA ALA A 74 -11.96 -0.77 3.62
C ALA A 74 -11.66 -1.26 2.18
N THR A 75 -11.41 -0.33 1.27
CA THR A 75 -10.93 -0.68 -0.09
C THR A 75 -9.47 -1.13 -0.05
N TYR A 76 -8.65 -0.39 0.71
CA TYR A 76 -7.25 -0.70 0.93
C TYR A 76 -6.92 -0.74 2.43
N VAL A 77 -5.94 -1.56 2.78
CA VAL A 77 -5.25 -1.50 4.07
C VAL A 77 -3.78 -1.18 3.83
N SER A 78 -3.22 -0.22 4.56
CA SER A 78 -1.82 0.18 4.45
C SER A 78 -1.01 -0.22 5.69
N PRO A 79 -0.45 -1.44 5.74
CA PRO A 79 0.55 -1.84 6.73
C PRO A 79 1.89 -1.12 6.51
N PHE A 80 2.51 -0.60 7.57
CA PHE A 80 3.73 0.21 7.50
C PHE A 80 4.99 -0.62 7.82
N ILE A 81 5.46 -1.40 6.85
CA ILE A 81 6.53 -2.39 7.04
C ILE A 81 7.86 -1.75 7.44
N GLY A 82 8.28 -0.70 6.74
CA GLY A 82 9.57 -0.06 7.02
C GLY A 82 9.60 0.80 8.28
N ARG A 83 8.51 0.88 9.05
CA ARG A 83 8.50 1.41 10.43
C ARG A 83 8.59 0.29 11.47
N LEU A 84 8.15 -0.93 11.12
CA LEU A 84 8.38 -2.12 11.94
C LEU A 84 9.85 -2.51 11.90
N ASP A 85 10.47 -2.46 10.73
CA ASP A 85 11.91 -2.76 10.59
C ASP A 85 12.78 -1.80 11.42
N ASP A 86 12.38 -0.51 11.50
CA ASP A 86 13.08 0.52 12.31
C ASP A 86 13.10 0.18 13.81
N ILE A 87 12.16 -0.66 14.29
CA ILE A 87 12.06 -1.12 15.67
C ILE A 87 12.44 -2.60 15.83
N SER A 88 13.17 -3.15 14.86
CA SER A 88 13.63 -4.55 14.83
C SER A 88 12.50 -5.58 14.85
N SER A 89 11.35 -5.24 14.28
CA SER A 89 10.24 -6.15 14.02
C SER A 89 10.18 -6.48 12.53
N ASP A 90 9.85 -7.73 12.18
CA ASP A 90 9.77 -8.15 10.78
C ASP A 90 8.50 -7.58 10.11
N GLY A 91 8.67 -6.52 9.33
CA GLY A 91 7.59 -5.89 8.59
C GLY A 91 7.03 -6.76 7.46
N LEU A 92 7.82 -7.68 6.89
CA LEU A 92 7.36 -8.57 5.82
C LEU A 92 6.48 -9.69 6.36
N ASN A 93 6.79 -10.22 7.55
CA ASN A 93 5.94 -11.19 8.23
C ASN A 93 4.51 -10.64 8.44
N LEU A 94 4.35 -9.33 8.71
CA LEU A 94 3.02 -8.73 8.80
C LEU A 94 2.24 -8.82 7.48
N ILE A 95 2.90 -8.63 6.33
CA ILE A 95 2.24 -8.74 5.02
C ILE A 95 1.77 -10.18 4.77
N ASP A 96 2.61 -11.16 5.13
CA ASP A 96 2.31 -12.58 4.99
C ASP A 96 1.10 -13.00 5.85
N GLU A 97 1.08 -12.58 7.12
CA GLU A 97 -0.05 -12.81 8.02
C GLU A 97 -1.36 -12.20 7.49
N ILE A 98 -1.29 -10.95 7.00
CA ILE A 98 -2.47 -10.27 6.44
C ILE A 98 -2.94 -11.01 5.18
N ARG A 99 -2.03 -11.40 4.29
CA ARG A 99 -2.35 -12.13 3.05
C ARG A 99 -3.08 -13.43 3.36
N LEU A 100 -2.51 -14.24 4.25
CA LEU A 100 -3.11 -15.50 4.70
C LEU A 100 -4.52 -15.28 5.26
N ILE A 101 -4.71 -14.29 6.13
CA ILE A 101 -6.03 -13.98 6.70
C ILE A 101 -7.00 -13.54 5.61
N TYR A 102 -6.58 -12.67 4.70
CA TYR A 102 -7.44 -12.13 3.66
C TYR A 102 -7.88 -13.21 2.67
N ASP A 103 -7.00 -14.16 2.36
CA ASP A 103 -7.32 -15.31 1.52
C ASP A 103 -8.29 -16.27 2.22
N ASN A 104 -8.07 -16.56 3.51
CA ASN A 104 -8.94 -17.45 4.29
C ASN A 104 -10.39 -16.97 4.40
N TYR A 105 -10.60 -15.65 4.42
CA TYR A 105 -11.94 -15.05 4.52
C TYR A 105 -12.46 -14.49 3.20
N ASN A 106 -11.69 -14.62 2.11
CA ASN A 106 -11.98 -14.01 0.81
C ASN A 106 -12.30 -12.51 0.92
N PHE A 107 -11.49 -11.75 1.67
CA PHE A 107 -11.66 -10.30 1.72
C PHE A 107 -11.31 -9.66 0.38
N ASN A 108 -12.15 -8.72 -0.05
CA ASN A 108 -11.89 -7.89 -1.24
C ASN A 108 -11.00 -6.67 -0.93
N THR A 109 -10.72 -6.41 0.35
CA THR A 109 -9.79 -5.36 0.76
C THR A 109 -8.40 -5.68 0.24
N GLN A 110 -7.79 -4.72 -0.44
CA GLN A 110 -6.45 -4.87 -1.03
C GLN A 110 -5.36 -4.49 -0.02
N ILE A 111 -4.31 -5.31 0.04
CA ILE A 111 -3.11 -5.06 0.82
C ILE A 111 -2.23 -4.08 0.06
N LEU A 112 -2.14 -2.85 0.57
CA LEU A 112 -1.28 -1.80 0.05
C LEU A 112 -0.01 -1.72 0.92
N ALA A 113 1.02 -2.48 0.58
CA ALA A 113 2.28 -2.47 1.29
C ALA A 113 2.89 -1.05 1.29
N ALA A 114 2.93 -0.42 2.48
CA ALA A 114 3.32 0.97 2.66
C ALA A 114 4.58 1.08 3.52
N SER A 115 5.18 2.27 3.56
CA SER A 115 6.48 2.47 4.21
C SER A 115 7.59 1.59 3.60
N VAL A 116 7.53 1.32 2.29
CA VAL A 116 8.59 0.66 1.53
C VAL A 116 9.87 1.52 1.54
N ARG A 117 11.02 0.92 1.87
CA ARG A 117 12.31 1.63 2.02
C ARG A 117 13.29 1.36 0.90
N HIS A 118 13.31 0.13 0.38
CA HIS A 118 14.30 -0.34 -0.59
C HIS A 118 13.71 -1.37 -1.54
N THR A 119 14.46 -1.67 -2.60
CA THR A 119 14.10 -2.61 -3.68
C THR A 119 13.63 -3.97 -3.15
N MET A 120 14.26 -4.50 -2.10
CA MET A 120 13.88 -5.81 -1.55
C MET A 120 12.47 -5.85 -0.95
N HIS A 121 11.98 -4.79 -0.30
CA HIS A 121 10.58 -4.75 0.14
C HIS A 121 9.62 -4.88 -1.04
N VAL A 122 9.93 -4.24 -2.17
CA VAL A 122 9.08 -4.34 -3.37
C VAL A 122 9.02 -5.78 -3.85
N LEU A 123 10.18 -6.44 -3.98
CA LEU A 123 10.26 -7.83 -4.44
C LEU A 123 9.57 -8.80 -3.46
N ASP A 124 9.81 -8.65 -2.16
CA ASP A 124 9.31 -9.61 -1.18
C ASP A 124 7.81 -9.42 -0.93
N CYS A 125 7.29 -8.18 -0.92
CA CYS A 125 5.83 -7.95 -0.92
C CYS A 125 5.17 -8.54 -2.17
N ALA A 126 5.81 -8.45 -3.34
CA ALA A 126 5.28 -9.05 -4.57
C ALA A 126 5.27 -10.59 -4.51
N LYS A 127 6.30 -11.22 -3.92
CA LYS A 127 6.34 -12.68 -3.73
C LYS A 127 5.27 -13.18 -2.76
N ILE A 128 5.03 -12.44 -1.67
CA ILE A 128 3.99 -12.76 -0.68
C ILE A 128 2.60 -12.62 -1.30
N GLY A 129 2.41 -11.68 -2.22
CA GLY A 129 1.12 -11.43 -2.87
C GLY A 129 0.37 -10.21 -2.30
N ALA A 130 1.11 -9.17 -1.90
CA ALA A 130 0.51 -7.86 -1.67
C ALA A 130 -0.10 -7.33 -2.99
N ASP A 131 -1.31 -6.78 -2.92
CA ASP A 131 -2.05 -6.33 -4.10
C ASP A 131 -1.48 -5.04 -4.70
N VAL A 132 -0.99 -4.15 -3.84
CA VAL A 132 -0.41 -2.85 -4.21
C VAL A 132 0.81 -2.56 -3.34
N MET A 133 1.75 -1.79 -3.86
CA MET A 133 2.87 -1.23 -3.10
C MET A 133 2.92 0.29 -3.30
N THR A 134 3.23 1.02 -2.22
CA THR A 134 3.58 2.45 -2.28
C THR A 134 4.93 2.68 -1.63
N GLY A 135 5.80 3.41 -2.33
CA GLY A 135 7.16 3.66 -1.88
C GLY A 135 7.81 4.81 -2.63
N PRO A 136 9.03 5.20 -2.22
CA PRO A 136 9.78 6.23 -2.90
C PRO A 136 10.20 5.78 -4.30
N LEU A 137 10.36 6.74 -5.23
CA LEU A 137 10.81 6.49 -6.59
C LEU A 137 12.14 5.73 -6.64
N SER A 138 13.03 5.95 -5.67
CA SER A 138 14.34 5.29 -5.57
C SER A 138 14.22 3.77 -5.43
N ALA A 139 13.26 3.26 -4.65
CA ALA A 139 13.05 1.82 -4.49
C ALA A 139 12.55 1.18 -5.80
N ILE A 140 11.71 1.89 -6.56
CA ILE A 140 11.17 1.44 -7.84
C ILE A 140 12.25 1.45 -8.92
N VAL A 141 12.93 2.58 -9.11
CA VAL A 141 14.01 2.70 -10.12
C VAL A 141 15.19 1.78 -9.79
N GLY A 142 15.38 1.44 -8.51
CA GLY A 142 16.34 0.43 -8.08
C GLY A 142 16.12 -0.95 -8.72
N LEU A 143 14.87 -1.32 -9.06
CA LEU A 143 14.56 -2.60 -9.73
C LEU A 143 15.11 -2.69 -11.16
N LEU A 144 15.35 -1.55 -11.82
CA LEU A 144 15.89 -1.51 -13.18
C LEU A 144 17.40 -1.78 -13.24
N LYS A 145 18.09 -1.76 -12.10
CA LYS A 145 19.56 -1.80 -12.04
C LYS A 145 20.05 -3.21 -11.75
N HIS A 146 20.91 -3.74 -12.61
CA HIS A 146 21.64 -4.98 -12.35
C HIS A 146 22.99 -4.94 -13.08
N PRO A 147 24.12 -5.21 -12.41
CA PRO A 147 25.45 -5.04 -13.00
C PRO A 147 25.69 -5.93 -14.22
N LEU A 148 25.05 -7.11 -14.28
CA LEU A 148 25.13 -7.98 -15.46
C LEU A 148 24.29 -7.49 -16.64
N THR A 149 23.24 -6.70 -16.39
CA THR A 149 22.49 -6.04 -17.47
C THR A 149 23.36 -4.98 -18.12
N ASP A 150 24.03 -4.16 -17.31
CA ASP A 150 24.93 -3.11 -17.78
C ASP A 150 26.12 -3.69 -18.56
N SER A 151 26.79 -4.71 -17.99
CA SER A 151 27.94 -5.35 -18.64
C SER A 151 27.56 -6.11 -19.90
N GLY A 152 26.41 -6.79 -19.91
CA GLY A 152 25.87 -7.48 -21.09
C GLY A 152 25.56 -6.51 -22.23
N LEU A 153 24.87 -5.40 -21.92
CA LEU A 153 24.57 -4.37 -22.93
C LEU A 153 25.85 -3.74 -23.50
N ALA A 154 26.83 -3.43 -22.64
CA ALA A 154 28.12 -2.91 -23.10
C ALA A 154 28.81 -3.88 -24.06
N LYS A 155 28.76 -5.19 -23.76
CA LYS A 155 29.36 -6.22 -24.61
C LYS A 155 28.66 -6.34 -25.96
N PHE A 156 27.32 -6.33 -26.00
CA PHE A 156 26.55 -6.34 -27.24
C PHE A 156 26.89 -5.16 -28.16
N LEU A 157 27.04 -3.97 -27.58
CA LEU A 157 27.41 -2.76 -28.33
C LEU A 157 28.86 -2.80 -28.86
N GLU A 158 29.78 -3.43 -28.14
CA GLU A 158 31.16 -3.65 -28.60
C GLU A 158 31.20 -4.60 -29.80
N ASP A 159 30.52 -5.73 -29.71
CA ASP A 159 30.55 -6.77 -30.75
C ASP A 159 29.87 -6.29 -32.04
N HIS A 160 28.76 -5.52 -31.93
CA HIS A 160 28.10 -4.92 -33.10
C HIS A 160 28.99 -3.93 -33.87
N LYS A 161 29.89 -3.21 -33.18
CA LYS A 161 30.86 -2.30 -33.83
C LYS A 161 31.99 -3.02 -34.56
N LYS A 162 32.25 -4.29 -34.23
CA LYS A 162 33.30 -5.12 -34.87
C LYS A 162 32.78 -5.90 -36.08
N GLY A 163 31.47 -6.15 -36.14
CA GLY A 163 30.82 -6.94 -37.19
C GLY A 163 30.28 -6.14 -38.39
N ASN A 164 30.34 -4.80 -38.34
CA ASN A 164 30.04 -3.87 -39.44
C ASN A 164 31.29 -3.05 -39.77
#